data_AF-A0A1Q2D0X2-F1
#
_entry.id   AF-A0A1Q2D0X2-F1
#
_cell.length_a   1.000
_cell.length_b   1.000
_cell.length_c   1.000
_cell.angle_alpha   90.00
_cell.angle_beta   90.00
_cell.angle_gamma   90.00
#
_symmetry.space_group_name_H-M   'P 1'
#
loop_
_entity.id
_entity.type
_entity.pdbx_description
1 polymer ?
#
loop_
_entity_poly.entity_id
_entity_poly.type
_entity_poly.pdbx_seq_one_letter_code
_entity_poly.pdbx_strand_id
1 'polypeptide(L)'
;MLGLTHGNRSPVTCRLCCGDACAKPVPDTSENRHFRDIASKAPSRRALFGGASAVGLAAGLPSVLGADPLASADRGRGAGLRFEPITPVTGTLDDVTVTRGYAWQPIIRWGDPVLRGARVRRIGADGVRPGGSVRLRLSRGDHTARSFDWNLLLICGDPATASTYFGGYTGPVSPIACPDNGVFDSTGTLWVSTDSQAGSIGYNDALHRVTLSGRERGKVEKFLSVPVGAATCGPVIHDKDGSVFVTVQPPGENGAWAEPLSYFPDYVMPGERGRRGDFSGPRPTVIQVTGH
;
A
#
# COMPACT_ATOMS: atom_id res chain seq x y z
N MET A 1 -15.21 28.16 -0.89
CA MET A 1 -14.74 26.95 -1.60
C MET A 1 -14.33 27.38 -3.01
N LEU A 2 -13.03 27.60 -3.22
CA LEU A 2 -12.45 27.99 -4.51
C LEU A 2 -11.37 26.96 -4.85
N GLY A 3 -11.71 25.97 -5.67
CA GLY A 3 -10.81 25.29 -6.62
C GLY A 3 -9.46 24.70 -6.18
N LEU A 4 -9.11 24.64 -4.90
CA LEU A 4 -7.78 24.20 -4.46
C LEU A 4 -7.89 22.84 -3.75
N THR A 5 -7.90 21.77 -4.53
CA THR A 5 -7.48 20.46 -4.02
C THR A 5 -5.95 20.47 -3.89
N HIS A 6 -5.42 20.11 -2.73
CA HIS A 6 -3.99 19.90 -2.59
C HIS A 6 -3.60 18.57 -3.26
N GLY A 7 -3.10 18.64 -4.50
CA GLY A 7 -2.62 17.48 -5.29
C GLY A 7 -3.47 17.18 -6.53
N ASN A 8 -3.10 16.15 -7.29
CA ASN A 8 -3.75 15.75 -8.55
C ASN A 8 -5.15 15.09 -8.39
N ARG A 9 -5.79 15.19 -7.22
CA ARG A 9 -7.10 14.54 -6.96
C ARG A 9 -8.28 15.45 -7.27
N SER A 10 -9.37 14.86 -7.79
CA SER A 10 -10.62 15.57 -8.06
C SER A 10 -11.37 15.93 -6.77
N PRO A 11 -12.14 17.04 -6.73
CA PRO A 11 -12.93 17.41 -5.55
C PRO A 11 -13.96 16.34 -5.12
N VAL A 12 -14.52 15.61 -6.09
CA VAL A 12 -15.48 14.53 -5.85
C VAL A 12 -14.78 13.35 -5.18
N THR A 13 -13.59 12.99 -5.65
CA THR A 13 -12.74 11.98 -5.01
C THR A 13 -12.39 12.36 -3.58
N CYS A 14 -11.96 13.62 -3.33
CA CYS A 14 -11.62 14.09 -1.99
C CYS A 14 -12.79 13.95 -1.00
N ARG A 15 -14.02 14.25 -1.44
CA ARG A 15 -15.21 14.17 -0.62
C ARG A 15 -15.65 12.74 -0.33
N LEU A 16 -15.58 11.85 -1.33
CA LEU A 16 -16.08 10.47 -1.21
C LEU A 16 -15.06 9.53 -0.55
N CYS A 17 -13.77 9.72 -0.79
CA CYS A 17 -12.72 8.82 -0.31
C CYS A 17 -12.22 9.20 1.10
N CYS A 18 -11.96 10.49 1.35
CA CYS A 18 -11.34 10.94 2.60
C CYS A 18 -12.17 11.99 3.36
N GLY A 19 -13.38 12.31 2.90
CA GLY A 19 -14.26 13.30 3.54
C GLY A 19 -13.60 14.68 3.69
N ASP A 20 -12.86 15.12 2.68
CA ASP A 20 -12.15 16.41 2.65
C ASP A 20 -11.12 16.60 3.78
N ALA A 21 -10.45 15.53 4.21
CA ALA A 21 -9.48 15.54 5.31
C ALA A 21 -8.40 16.63 5.19
N CYS A 22 -7.88 16.87 3.99
CA CYS A 22 -6.86 17.89 3.73
C CYS A 22 -7.35 19.33 3.92
N ALA A 23 -8.67 19.56 3.90
CA ALA A 23 -9.28 20.87 4.12
C ALA A 23 -9.66 21.12 5.58
N LYS A 24 -9.41 20.13 6.46
CA LYS A 24 -9.68 20.20 7.89
C LYS A 24 -8.38 20.52 8.63
N PRO A 25 -8.45 21.17 9.80
CA PRO A 25 -7.28 21.37 10.65
C PRO A 25 -6.58 20.04 10.94
N VAL A 26 -5.24 20.05 10.96
CA VAL A 26 -4.43 18.88 11.29
C VAL A 26 -4.87 18.37 12.68
N PRO A 27 -5.31 17.10 12.82
CA PRO A 27 -5.88 16.61 14.07
C PRO A 27 -4.85 16.45 15.20
N ASP A 28 -3.58 16.32 14.83
CA ASP A 28 -2.48 16.19 15.79
C ASP A 28 -2.17 17.55 16.42
N THR A 29 -2.60 17.71 17.67
CA THR A 29 -2.35 18.90 18.49
C THR A 29 -1.10 18.76 19.35
N SER A 30 -0.30 17.70 19.16
CA SER A 30 0.93 17.54 19.92
C SER A 30 1.97 18.57 19.46
N GLU A 31 2.85 18.98 20.37
CA GLU A 31 3.94 19.91 20.06
C GLU A 31 5.08 19.25 19.26
N ASN A 32 4.92 17.97 18.88
CA ASN A 32 5.90 17.26 18.09
C ASN A 32 5.91 17.80 16.65
N ARG A 33 7.11 17.95 16.09
CA ARG A 33 7.25 18.35 14.69
C ARG A 33 6.65 17.28 13.77
N HIS A 34 5.91 17.70 12.77
CA HIS A 34 5.41 16.77 11.76
C HIS A 34 6.58 16.16 10.99
N PHE A 35 6.44 14.88 10.62
CA PHE A 35 7.47 14.17 9.85
C PHE A 35 7.82 14.91 8.54
N ARG A 36 6.86 15.58 7.90
CA ARG A 36 7.07 16.43 6.71
C ARG A 36 8.10 17.54 6.95
N ASP A 37 8.12 18.13 8.15
CA ASP A 37 9.04 19.21 8.51
C ASP A 37 10.44 18.69 8.82
N ILE A 38 10.54 17.43 9.25
CA ILE A 38 11.80 16.74 9.48
C ILE A 38 12.39 16.30 8.13
N ALA A 39 11.58 15.69 7.27
CA ALA A 39 11.99 15.21 5.95
C ALA A 39 12.35 16.36 4.99
N SER A 40 11.66 17.50 5.05
CA SER A 40 11.96 18.67 4.20
C SER A 40 13.23 19.42 4.63
N LYS A 41 13.66 19.27 5.89
CA LYS A 41 14.91 19.85 6.41
C LYS A 41 16.12 18.94 6.22
N ALA A 42 15.92 17.68 5.84
CA ALA A 42 17.01 16.79 5.49
C ALA A 42 17.58 17.23 4.12
N PRO A 43 18.85 17.67 4.03
CA PRO A 43 19.42 18.05 2.74
C PRO A 43 19.39 16.84 1.81
N SER A 44 18.84 17.02 0.61
CA SER A 44 18.99 16.00 -0.42
C SER A 44 20.49 15.84 -0.67
N ARG A 45 21.02 14.62 -0.49
CA ARG A 45 22.42 14.31 -0.85
C ARG A 45 22.69 14.51 -2.35
N ARG A 46 21.68 14.88 -3.12
CA ARG A 46 21.72 15.25 -4.54
C ARG A 46 22.25 16.66 -4.80
N ALA A 47 22.31 17.53 -3.79
CA ALA A 47 22.92 18.86 -3.92
C ALA A 47 24.47 18.84 -3.85
N LEU A 48 25.10 17.69 -3.61
CA LEU A 48 26.56 17.58 -3.42
C LEU A 48 27.35 17.03 -4.63
N PHE A 49 26.71 16.80 -5.78
CA PHE A 49 27.38 16.30 -7.00
C PHE A 49 27.30 17.26 -8.20
N GLY A 50 27.00 18.53 -7.96
CA GLY A 50 26.80 19.54 -9.01
C GLY A 50 27.85 20.64 -9.13
N GLY A 51 28.95 20.64 -8.35
CA GLY A 51 29.92 21.73 -8.47
C GLY A 51 31.21 21.59 -7.68
N ALA A 52 32.30 21.96 -8.36
CA ALA A 52 33.63 22.31 -7.89
C ALA A 52 34.66 21.21 -7.60
N SER A 53 35.67 21.25 -8.45
CA SER A 53 37.00 20.65 -8.40
C SER A 53 37.83 21.08 -7.17
N ALA A 54 38.83 20.26 -6.86
CA ALA A 54 40.07 20.53 -6.13
C ALA A 54 40.09 20.48 -4.59
N VAL A 55 40.92 19.55 -4.10
CA VAL A 55 42.02 19.68 -3.11
C VAL A 55 42.01 18.47 -2.17
N GLY A 56 43.10 17.70 -2.22
CA GLY A 56 43.33 16.57 -1.33
C GLY A 56 43.74 17.00 0.08
N LEU A 57 43.39 16.15 1.05
CA LEU A 57 44.15 15.91 2.27
C LEU A 57 43.71 14.57 2.85
N ALA A 58 44.66 13.65 2.96
CA ALA A 58 44.50 12.37 3.63
C ALA A 58 44.42 12.60 5.15
N ALA A 59 43.34 12.15 5.77
CA ALA A 59 43.26 11.93 7.21
C ALA A 59 42.42 10.67 7.44
N GLY A 60 43.07 9.64 7.98
CA GLY A 60 42.47 8.33 8.21
C GLY A 60 41.28 8.39 9.17
N LEU A 61 40.22 7.65 8.82
CA LEU A 61 39.14 7.30 9.74
C LEU A 61 39.07 5.76 9.80
N PRO A 62 38.94 5.17 11.00
CA PRO A 62 38.97 3.74 11.18
C PRO A 62 37.76 3.09 10.50
N SER A 63 38.03 2.02 9.77
CA SER A 63 37.04 1.13 9.17
C SER A 63 36.20 0.48 10.27
N VAL A 64 35.02 1.03 10.56
CA VAL A 64 34.04 0.35 11.42
C VAL A 64 33.25 -0.64 10.55
N LEU A 65 33.90 -1.76 10.20
CA LEU A 65 33.20 -2.98 9.79
C LEU A 65 32.55 -3.58 11.04
N GLY A 66 31.48 -2.95 11.50
CA GLY A 66 30.60 -3.45 12.55
C GLY A 66 29.28 -3.87 11.94
N ALA A 67 29.24 -5.06 11.32
CA ALA A 67 27.97 -5.73 11.06
C ALA A 67 27.46 -6.27 12.39
N ASP A 68 26.79 -5.43 13.19
CA ASP A 68 26.09 -5.91 14.37
C ASP A 68 25.03 -6.92 13.92
N PRO A 69 24.99 -8.14 14.52
CA PRO A 69 23.98 -9.12 14.18
C PRO A 69 22.61 -8.53 14.49
N LEU A 70 21.75 -8.50 13.47
CA LEU A 70 20.36 -8.11 13.59
C LEU A 70 19.72 -8.93 14.70
N ALA A 71 19.35 -8.28 15.80
CA ALA A 71 18.46 -8.85 16.80
C ALA A 71 17.19 -9.33 16.07
N SER A 72 17.03 -10.65 16.04
CA SER A 72 15.92 -11.34 15.39
C SER A 72 14.62 -10.87 16.06
N ALA A 73 13.72 -10.27 15.29
CA ALA A 73 12.32 -10.27 15.66
C ALA A 73 11.91 -11.72 15.96
N ASP A 74 11.07 -11.90 16.98
CA ASP A 74 10.56 -13.19 17.40
C ASP A 74 10.10 -13.99 16.17
N ARG A 75 10.73 -15.14 15.93
CA ARG A 75 10.45 -15.95 14.75
C ARG A 75 9.08 -16.58 14.99
N GLY A 76 8.04 -15.94 14.50
CA GLY A 76 6.72 -16.50 14.60
C GLY A 76 6.66 -17.87 13.90
N ARG A 77 6.00 -18.82 14.56
CA ARG A 77 6.14 -20.27 14.33
C ARG A 77 5.39 -20.79 13.08
N GLY A 78 4.91 -19.90 12.20
CA GLY A 78 4.18 -20.24 10.98
C GLY A 78 5.12 -20.50 9.79
N ALA A 79 4.65 -21.27 8.80
CA ALA A 79 5.39 -21.46 7.54
C ALA A 79 5.19 -20.31 6.53
N GLY A 80 4.29 -19.37 6.84
CA GLY A 80 3.87 -18.28 5.95
C GLY A 80 3.09 -18.76 4.74
N LEU A 81 2.50 -17.84 3.99
CA LEU A 81 1.83 -18.16 2.72
C LEU A 81 2.87 -18.50 1.65
N ARG A 82 2.70 -19.63 0.98
CA ARG A 82 3.53 -20.03 -0.17
C ARG A 82 2.77 -19.71 -1.45
N PHE A 83 3.42 -19.00 -2.38
CA PHE A 83 2.85 -18.63 -3.66
C PHE A 83 3.94 -18.27 -4.66
N GLU A 84 3.58 -18.30 -5.95
CA GLU A 84 4.38 -17.76 -7.05
C GLU A 84 3.96 -16.31 -7.31
N PRO A 85 4.88 -15.34 -7.38
CA PRO A 85 4.50 -13.95 -7.59
C PRO A 85 3.76 -13.78 -8.92
N ILE A 86 2.67 -13.01 -8.93
CA ILE A 86 1.99 -12.68 -10.20
C ILE A 86 2.82 -11.70 -11.02
N THR A 87 2.71 -11.79 -12.34
CA THR A 87 3.29 -10.79 -13.24
C THR A 87 2.61 -9.44 -13.06
N PRO A 88 3.27 -8.32 -13.43
CA PRO A 88 2.62 -7.01 -13.43
C PRO A 88 1.31 -7.02 -14.23
N VAL A 89 0.25 -6.49 -13.63
CA VAL A 89 -1.08 -6.38 -14.23
C VAL A 89 -1.25 -4.95 -14.73
N THR A 90 -1.67 -4.77 -15.98
CA THR A 90 -1.82 -3.45 -16.59
C THR A 90 -2.84 -2.60 -15.82
N GLY A 91 -2.59 -1.28 -15.76
CA GLY A 91 -3.42 -0.28 -15.08
C GLY A 91 -4.85 -0.13 -15.63
N THR A 92 -5.26 -0.97 -16.57
CA THR A 92 -6.52 -0.93 -17.31
C THR A 92 -7.37 -2.19 -17.12
N LEU A 93 -6.84 -3.22 -16.47
CA LEU A 93 -7.57 -4.48 -16.27
C LEU A 93 -8.63 -4.30 -15.17
N ASP A 94 -9.90 -4.54 -15.50
CA ASP A 94 -11.01 -4.51 -14.53
C ASP A 94 -11.24 -5.88 -13.86
N ASP A 95 -10.23 -6.44 -13.22
CA ASP A 95 -10.35 -7.72 -12.50
C ASP A 95 -9.42 -7.80 -11.30
N VAL A 96 -9.77 -8.67 -10.34
CA VAL A 96 -8.87 -9.08 -9.26
C VAL A 96 -8.04 -10.26 -9.76
N THR A 97 -6.74 -10.02 -9.94
CA THR A 97 -5.79 -11.07 -10.31
C THR A 97 -5.11 -11.62 -9.06
N VAL A 98 -5.18 -12.93 -8.86
CA VAL A 98 -4.53 -13.63 -7.74
C VAL A 98 -3.48 -14.63 -8.25
N THR A 99 -2.56 -15.01 -7.37
CA THR A 99 -1.56 -16.05 -7.65
C THR A 99 -2.20 -17.44 -7.87
N ARG A 100 -1.49 -18.29 -8.62
CA ARG A 100 -1.93 -19.65 -8.94
C ARG A 100 -2.15 -20.47 -7.65
N GLY A 101 -3.24 -21.23 -7.62
CA GLY A 101 -3.64 -22.01 -6.44
C GLY A 101 -4.37 -21.18 -5.39
N TYR A 102 -4.72 -19.93 -5.69
CA TYR A 102 -5.59 -19.10 -4.87
C TYR A 102 -6.83 -18.69 -5.65
N ALA A 103 -7.91 -18.45 -4.92
CA ALA A 103 -9.16 -17.91 -5.44
C ALA A 103 -9.60 -16.75 -4.55
N TRP A 104 -10.36 -15.81 -5.10
CA TRP A 104 -10.92 -14.69 -4.35
C TRP A 104 -12.45 -14.75 -4.33
N GLN A 105 -13.04 -14.18 -3.29
CA GLN A 105 -14.50 -14.01 -3.16
C GLN A 105 -14.84 -12.69 -2.46
N PRO A 106 -15.95 -12.03 -2.82
CA PRO A 106 -16.45 -10.89 -2.07
C PRO A 106 -17.05 -11.35 -0.74
N ILE A 107 -16.63 -10.71 0.36
CA ILE A 107 -17.17 -10.94 1.71
C ILE A 107 -18.29 -9.97 2.01
N ILE A 108 -18.06 -8.69 1.76
CA ILE A 108 -19.07 -7.64 1.91
C ILE A 108 -18.80 -6.51 0.93
N ARG A 109 -19.85 -6.13 0.19
CA ARG A 109 -19.83 -5.03 -0.78
C ARG A 109 -20.43 -3.81 -0.11
N TRP A 110 -19.97 -2.61 -0.45
CA TRP A 110 -20.60 -1.40 0.07
C TRP A 110 -22.07 -1.38 -0.34
N GLY A 111 -22.97 -1.21 0.64
CA GLY A 111 -24.41 -1.16 0.46
C GLY A 111 -25.10 -2.49 0.78
N ASP A 112 -24.35 -3.57 1.01
CA ASP A 112 -24.92 -4.82 1.50
C ASP A 112 -25.43 -4.65 2.94
N PRO A 113 -26.62 -5.18 3.27
CA PRO A 113 -27.14 -5.14 4.63
C PRO A 113 -26.33 -6.08 5.54
N VAL A 114 -25.82 -5.55 6.65
CA VAL A 114 -25.02 -6.32 7.62
C VAL A 114 -25.89 -7.29 8.45
N LEU A 115 -27.17 -6.98 8.66
CA LEU A 115 -28.12 -7.82 9.41
C LEU A 115 -29.34 -8.19 8.55
N ARG A 116 -29.90 -9.38 8.76
CA ARG A 116 -31.17 -9.80 8.14
C ARG A 116 -32.28 -8.81 8.53
N GLY A 117 -32.87 -8.14 7.53
CA GLY A 117 -33.95 -7.16 7.72
C GLY A 117 -33.49 -5.73 8.03
N ALA A 118 -32.18 -5.46 8.11
CA ALA A 118 -31.69 -4.09 8.24
C ALA A 118 -31.99 -3.29 6.98
N ARG A 119 -32.76 -2.20 7.11
CA ARG A 119 -32.90 -1.21 6.05
C ARG A 119 -31.67 -0.32 6.06
N VAL A 120 -30.96 -0.23 4.93
CA VAL A 120 -29.91 0.78 4.73
C VAL A 120 -30.59 2.15 4.73
N ARG A 121 -30.55 2.84 5.87
CA ARG A 121 -30.96 4.24 5.98
C ARG A 121 -29.77 5.07 5.51
N ARG A 122 -30.00 6.05 4.64
CA ARG A 122 -28.97 7.00 4.19
C ARG A 122 -28.41 7.71 5.42
N ILE A 123 -27.18 7.36 5.82
CA ILE A 123 -26.46 8.03 6.92
C ILE A 123 -25.79 9.28 6.32
N GLY A 124 -25.95 10.42 6.98
CA GLY A 124 -25.21 11.65 6.67
C GLY A 124 -23.70 11.44 6.83
N ALA A 125 -22.91 12.23 6.12
CA ALA A 125 -21.47 12.05 6.04
C ALA A 125 -20.76 12.44 7.34
N ASP A 126 -20.63 11.49 8.27
CA ASP A 126 -19.92 11.66 9.53
C ASP A 126 -18.60 10.86 9.44
N GLY A 127 -17.50 11.59 9.21
CA GLY A 127 -16.24 11.06 8.69
C GLY A 127 -15.42 10.17 9.63
N VAL A 128 -14.70 9.21 9.02
CA VAL A 128 -13.65 8.39 9.63
C VAL A 128 -12.27 8.97 9.29
N ARG A 129 -11.30 8.82 10.21
CA ARG A 129 -9.96 9.43 10.18
C ARG A 129 -8.90 8.41 9.71
N PRO A 130 -7.99 8.74 8.78
CA PRO A 130 -6.82 7.92 8.49
C PRO A 130 -5.49 8.57 8.93
N GLY A 131 -4.52 7.72 9.29
CA GLY A 131 -3.14 8.09 9.64
C GLY A 131 -2.14 7.25 8.83
N GLY A 132 -1.06 7.87 8.37
CA GLY A 132 -0.03 7.23 7.55
C GLY A 132 1.02 6.48 8.38
N SER A 133 1.71 5.51 7.77
CA SER A 133 2.76 4.72 8.42
C SER A 133 4.17 5.13 8.01
N VAL A 134 5.05 5.27 9.01
CA VAL A 134 6.51 5.34 8.92
C VAL A 134 7.07 4.10 9.63
N ARG A 135 8.13 3.49 9.09
CA ARG A 135 8.86 2.42 9.80
C ARG A 135 9.92 3.03 10.71
N LEU A 136 9.80 2.77 12.02
CA LEU A 136 10.73 3.20 13.08
C LEU A 136 11.50 1.97 13.59
N ARG A 137 12.82 2.05 13.78
CA ARG A 137 13.60 1.00 14.47
C ARG A 137 14.11 1.51 15.80
N LEU A 138 13.37 1.20 16.85
CA LEU A 138 13.71 1.56 18.23
C LEU A 138 15.08 1.01 18.61
N SER A 139 15.83 1.81 19.36
CA SER A 139 17.05 1.34 19.99
C SER A 139 16.66 0.27 21.04
N ARG A 140 17.27 -0.92 20.94
CA ARG A 140 17.16 -2.03 21.92
C ARG A 140 15.76 -2.64 22.15
N GLY A 141 14.78 -2.39 21.27
CA GLY A 141 13.41 -2.91 21.44
C GLY A 141 12.60 -2.19 22.52
N ASP A 142 13.11 -1.06 23.02
CA ASP A 142 12.41 -0.23 24.00
C ASP A 142 11.46 0.73 23.28
N HIS A 143 10.16 0.44 23.36
CA HIS A 143 9.11 1.28 22.79
C HIS A 143 8.88 2.61 23.54
N THR A 144 9.56 2.81 24.68
CA THR A 144 9.57 4.07 25.43
C THR A 144 10.76 4.96 25.09
N ALA A 145 11.74 4.44 24.34
CA ALA A 145 12.93 5.17 23.94
C ALA A 145 12.58 6.40 23.09
N ARG A 146 13.16 7.54 23.44
CA ARG A 146 12.94 8.82 22.74
C ARG A 146 13.83 9.01 21.50
N SER A 147 14.74 8.08 21.25
CA SER A 147 15.62 8.05 20.08
C SER A 147 15.67 6.66 19.47
N PHE A 148 15.75 6.61 18.16
CA PHE A 148 15.68 5.39 17.39
C PHE A 148 16.50 5.53 16.10
N ASP A 149 16.98 4.40 15.60
CA ASP A 149 17.67 4.34 14.32
C ASP A 149 16.64 4.15 13.20
N TRP A 150 16.95 4.62 12.01
CA TRP A 150 16.10 4.38 10.85
C TRP A 150 16.95 4.00 9.65
N ASN A 151 16.37 3.16 8.81
CA ASN A 151 16.93 2.86 7.50
C ASN A 151 15.81 2.90 6.46
N LEU A 152 16.19 3.24 5.23
CA LEU A 152 15.28 3.14 4.11
C LEU A 152 15.21 1.67 3.70
N LEU A 153 14.02 1.08 3.70
CA LEU A 153 13.84 -0.30 3.27
C LEU A 153 13.73 -0.38 1.75
N LEU A 154 12.85 0.43 1.16
CA LEU A 154 12.54 0.41 -0.26
C LEU A 154 12.62 1.83 -0.85
N ILE A 155 13.22 1.96 -2.04
CA ILE A 155 12.94 3.03 -3.01
C ILE A 155 12.19 2.36 -4.15
N CYS A 156 10.89 2.63 -4.20
CA CYS A 156 9.94 1.97 -5.08
C CYS A 156 10.01 2.51 -6.51
N GLY A 157 9.59 1.71 -7.47
CA GLY A 157 9.53 2.00 -8.90
C GLY A 157 9.47 0.72 -9.72
N ASP A 158 9.47 0.87 -11.04
CA ASP A 158 9.75 -0.24 -11.95
C ASP A 158 11.29 -0.41 -12.06
N PRO A 159 11.86 -1.55 -11.61
CA PRO A 159 13.30 -1.78 -11.69
C PRO A 159 13.86 -1.73 -13.12
N ALA A 160 13.02 -1.91 -14.14
CA ALA A 160 13.43 -1.84 -15.54
C ALA A 160 13.63 -0.41 -16.04
N THR A 161 12.99 0.59 -15.41
CA THR A 161 12.94 1.97 -15.93
C THR A 161 13.39 3.04 -14.93
N ALA A 162 13.51 2.71 -13.64
CA ALA A 162 13.86 3.64 -12.59
C ALA A 162 14.99 3.14 -11.69
N SER A 163 15.75 4.08 -11.12
CA SER A 163 16.66 3.77 -10.02
C SER A 163 15.86 3.38 -8.79
N THR A 164 15.95 2.12 -8.40
CA THR A 164 15.22 1.51 -7.28
C THR A 164 16.18 0.97 -6.22
N TYR A 165 15.66 0.72 -5.03
CA TYR A 165 16.43 0.11 -3.94
C TYR A 165 15.54 -0.85 -3.17
N PHE A 166 15.98 -2.10 -3.01
CA PHE A 166 15.20 -3.18 -2.41
C PHE A 166 15.93 -3.78 -1.21
N GLY A 167 16.27 -2.95 -0.22
CA GLY A 167 16.87 -3.41 1.03
C GLY A 167 18.22 -4.13 0.89
N GLY A 168 18.90 -3.97 -0.25
CA GLY A 168 20.13 -4.69 -0.61
C GLY A 168 19.93 -5.96 -1.44
N TYR A 169 18.68 -6.36 -1.72
CA TYR A 169 18.39 -7.48 -2.61
C TYR A 169 18.70 -7.11 -4.07
N THR A 170 19.40 -8.01 -4.77
CA THR A 170 19.84 -7.83 -6.15
C THR A 170 19.19 -8.80 -7.14
N GLY A 171 18.33 -9.70 -6.65
CA GLY A 171 17.57 -10.62 -7.49
C GLY A 171 16.33 -9.98 -8.11
N PRO A 172 15.52 -10.77 -8.84
CA PRO A 172 14.28 -10.29 -9.46
C PRO A 172 13.24 -9.91 -8.40
N VAL A 173 12.56 -8.79 -8.61
CA VAL A 173 11.50 -8.28 -7.74
C VAL A 173 10.30 -7.84 -8.55
N SER A 174 9.12 -7.86 -7.93
CA SER A 174 7.93 -7.24 -8.53
C SER A 174 8.04 -5.71 -8.51
N PRO A 175 7.70 -5.02 -9.61
CA PRO A 175 7.51 -3.57 -9.61
C PRO A 175 6.46 -3.16 -8.57
N ILE A 176 6.80 -2.14 -7.78
CA ILE A 176 5.95 -1.56 -6.75
C ILE A 176 6.07 -0.04 -6.79
N ALA A 177 4.98 0.70 -6.66
CA ALA A 177 4.99 2.15 -6.46
C ALA A 177 3.87 2.57 -5.51
N CYS A 178 3.96 3.78 -4.97
CA CYS A 178 2.97 4.36 -4.06
C CYS A 178 2.54 3.41 -2.92
N PRO A 179 3.49 2.90 -2.10
CA PRO A 179 3.14 2.08 -0.95
C PRO A 179 2.28 2.88 0.03
N ASP A 180 1.19 2.27 0.51
CA ASP A 180 0.24 2.88 1.43
C ASP A 180 0.22 2.12 2.76
N ASN A 181 -0.54 1.00 2.84
CA ASN A 181 -0.69 0.27 4.11
C ASN A 181 0.40 -0.80 4.28
N GLY A 182 0.70 -1.12 5.54
CA GLY A 182 1.65 -2.17 5.91
C GLY A 182 1.13 -3.05 7.05
N VAL A 183 1.29 -4.37 6.92
CA VAL A 183 0.94 -5.35 7.97
C VAL A 183 2.00 -6.45 8.05
N PHE A 184 2.20 -7.04 9.22
CA PHE A 184 3.08 -8.19 9.38
C PHE A 184 2.25 -9.47 9.47
N ASP A 185 2.73 -10.54 8.85
CA ASP A 185 2.15 -11.88 9.03
C ASP A 185 2.73 -12.59 10.25
N SER A 186 2.25 -13.82 10.52
CA SER A 186 2.72 -14.60 11.66
C SER A 186 4.17 -15.09 11.54
N THR A 187 4.87 -14.81 10.43
CA THR A 187 6.30 -15.14 10.25
C THR A 187 7.22 -13.92 10.42
N GLY A 188 6.63 -12.73 10.60
CA GLY A 188 7.38 -11.47 10.65
C GLY A 188 7.70 -10.90 9.27
N THR A 189 7.05 -11.38 8.20
CA THR A 189 7.18 -10.81 6.86
C THR A 189 6.27 -9.59 6.73
N LEU A 190 6.76 -8.52 6.09
CA LEU A 190 5.95 -7.33 5.82
C LEU A 190 5.14 -7.53 4.56
N TRP A 191 3.87 -7.15 4.61
CA TRP A 191 2.97 -7.05 3.48
C TRP A 191 2.62 -5.58 3.25
N VAL A 192 2.71 -5.12 2.00
CA VAL A 192 2.53 -3.72 1.60
C VAL A 192 1.48 -3.63 0.52
N SER A 193 0.46 -2.80 0.74
CA SER A 193 -0.55 -2.47 -0.27
C SER A 193 -0.21 -1.16 -0.96
N THR A 194 -0.78 -0.92 -2.14
CA THR A 194 -0.52 0.30 -2.92
C THR A 194 -1.81 1.07 -3.23
N ASP A 195 -1.67 2.40 -3.32
CA ASP A 195 -2.69 3.34 -3.77
C ASP A 195 -2.09 4.23 -4.86
N SER A 196 -2.66 4.23 -6.07
CA SER A 196 -2.25 5.05 -7.21
C SER A 196 -0.98 4.55 -7.91
N GLN A 197 -0.67 3.25 -7.85
CA GLN A 197 0.45 2.64 -8.57
C GLN A 197 0.31 2.80 -10.10
N ALA A 198 -0.92 2.73 -10.62
CA ALA A 198 -1.20 2.81 -12.06
C ALA A 198 -0.74 4.14 -12.66
N GLY A 199 -0.94 5.24 -11.95
CA GLY A 199 -0.49 6.57 -12.39
C GLY A 199 1.03 6.75 -12.37
N SER A 200 1.77 5.90 -11.63
CA SER A 200 3.22 6.03 -11.47
C SER A 200 4.01 5.09 -12.36
N ILE A 201 3.59 3.82 -12.45
CA ILE A 201 4.32 2.76 -13.17
C ILE A 201 3.42 1.98 -14.15
N GLY A 202 2.18 2.43 -14.39
CA GLY A 202 1.30 1.83 -15.40
C GLY A 202 0.66 0.50 -15.03
N TYR A 203 0.82 0.03 -13.78
CA TYR A 203 0.27 -1.23 -13.28
C TYR A 203 -0.82 -1.00 -12.23
N ASN A 204 -1.86 -1.84 -12.23
CA ASN A 204 -2.91 -1.80 -11.21
C ASN A 204 -2.32 -1.90 -9.80
N ASP A 205 -3.03 -1.33 -8.82
CA ASP A 205 -2.65 -1.48 -7.42
C ASP A 205 -2.68 -2.94 -6.97
N ALA A 206 -1.91 -3.23 -5.93
CA ALA A 206 -1.61 -4.59 -5.55
C ALA A 206 -1.22 -4.73 -4.07
N LEU A 207 -1.24 -5.98 -3.60
CA LEU A 207 -0.63 -6.39 -2.34
C LEU A 207 0.69 -7.12 -2.62
N HIS A 208 1.74 -6.71 -1.93
CA HIS A 208 3.08 -7.26 -2.07
C HIS A 208 3.59 -7.83 -0.76
N ARG A 209 4.32 -8.94 -0.83
CA ARG A 209 5.13 -9.48 0.27
C ARG A 209 6.54 -8.92 0.17
N VAL A 210 7.09 -8.48 1.29
CA VAL A 210 8.45 -7.94 1.42
C VAL A 210 9.20 -8.72 2.50
N THR A 211 10.18 -9.52 2.07
CA THR A 211 11.04 -10.28 2.98
C THR A 211 11.96 -9.34 3.75
N LEU A 212 12.11 -9.51 5.07
CA LEU A 212 12.81 -8.52 5.92
C LEU A 212 14.17 -8.97 6.47
N SER A 213 14.50 -10.25 6.31
CA SER A 213 15.67 -10.85 6.94
C SER A 213 16.32 -11.91 6.05
N GLY A 214 17.55 -12.29 6.39
CA GLY A 214 18.30 -13.30 5.66
C GLY A 214 18.77 -12.80 4.29
N ARG A 215 19.16 -13.75 3.44
CA ARG A 215 19.74 -13.47 2.11
C ARG A 215 18.77 -12.84 1.13
N GLU A 216 17.47 -12.98 1.39
CA GLU A 216 16.39 -12.42 0.56
C GLU A 216 15.82 -11.11 1.15
N ARG A 217 16.49 -10.49 2.13
CA ARG A 217 16.04 -9.22 2.70
C ARG A 217 15.84 -8.17 1.61
N GLY A 218 14.61 -7.68 1.51
CA GLY A 218 14.14 -6.66 0.57
C GLY A 218 13.54 -7.23 -0.71
N LYS A 219 13.51 -8.55 -0.89
CA LYS A 219 12.77 -9.20 -1.98
C LYS A 219 11.29 -8.84 -1.91
N VAL A 220 10.75 -8.30 -3.01
CA VAL A 220 9.35 -7.88 -3.16
C VAL A 220 8.65 -8.81 -4.15
N GLU A 221 7.50 -9.36 -3.72
CA GLU A 221 6.74 -10.36 -4.46
C GLU A 221 5.26 -10.00 -4.48
N LYS A 222 4.69 -9.76 -5.66
CA LYS A 222 3.28 -9.42 -5.84
C LYS A 222 2.38 -10.65 -5.61
N PHE A 223 1.42 -10.52 -4.70
CA PHE A 223 0.51 -11.61 -4.32
C PHE A 223 -0.84 -11.53 -5.05
N LEU A 224 -1.44 -10.34 -5.08
CA LEU A 224 -2.68 -10.04 -5.81
C LEU A 224 -2.61 -8.64 -6.41
N SER A 225 -3.45 -8.38 -7.40
CA SER A 225 -3.74 -7.06 -7.97
C SER A 225 -5.24 -6.81 -7.95
N VAL A 226 -5.63 -5.56 -7.74
CA VAL A 226 -7.04 -5.13 -7.72
C VAL A 226 -7.45 -4.50 -9.07
N PRO A 227 -8.76 -4.32 -9.34
CA PRO A 227 -9.25 -3.80 -10.61
C PRO A 227 -8.80 -2.37 -10.92
N VAL A 228 -8.97 -1.98 -12.18
CA VAL A 228 -8.67 -0.64 -12.70
C VAL A 228 -9.19 0.47 -11.79
N GLY A 229 -8.33 1.44 -11.52
CA GLY A 229 -8.65 2.61 -10.72
C GLY A 229 -8.94 2.31 -9.25
N ALA A 230 -8.81 1.07 -8.76
CA ALA A 230 -8.89 0.77 -7.34
C ALA A 230 -7.53 0.88 -6.67
N ALA A 231 -7.50 1.31 -5.41
CA ALA A 231 -6.40 1.04 -4.49
C ALA A 231 -6.62 -0.29 -3.74
N THR A 232 -5.51 -0.93 -3.37
CA THR A 232 -5.52 -2.05 -2.43
C THR A 232 -5.32 -1.50 -1.03
N CYS A 233 -6.28 -1.69 -0.13
CA CYS A 233 -6.21 -1.13 1.22
C CYS A 233 -6.52 -2.18 2.30
N GLY A 234 -6.14 -1.87 3.53
CA GLY A 234 -6.50 -2.61 4.76
C GLY A 234 -6.19 -4.11 4.72
N PRO A 235 -4.96 -4.54 4.36
CA PRO A 235 -4.65 -5.96 4.33
C PRO A 235 -4.70 -6.60 5.73
N VAL A 236 -5.34 -7.76 5.82
CA VAL A 236 -5.28 -8.66 6.98
C VAL A 236 -4.75 -10.01 6.51
N ILE A 237 -3.62 -10.43 7.06
CA ILE A 237 -2.97 -11.69 6.68
C ILE A 237 -3.23 -12.73 7.77
N HIS A 238 -4.02 -13.74 7.43
CA HIS A 238 -4.29 -14.90 8.28
C HIS A 238 -3.58 -16.12 7.68
N ASP A 239 -2.25 -16.06 7.66
CA ASP A 239 -1.36 -17.02 6.99
C ASP A 239 -1.45 -18.45 7.56
N LYS A 240 -1.82 -18.58 8.83
CA LYS A 240 -2.05 -19.89 9.47
C LYS A 240 -3.26 -20.64 8.90
N ASP A 241 -4.27 -19.90 8.43
CA ASP A 241 -5.49 -20.46 7.84
C ASP A 241 -5.55 -20.23 6.33
N GLY A 242 -4.41 -19.88 5.71
CA GLY A 242 -4.31 -19.70 4.26
C GLY A 242 -5.16 -18.55 3.68
N SER A 243 -5.57 -17.58 4.52
CA SER A 243 -6.52 -16.53 4.13
C SER A 243 -5.90 -15.13 4.16
N VAL A 244 -6.19 -14.34 3.14
CA VAL A 244 -5.83 -12.91 3.05
C VAL A 244 -7.08 -12.11 2.79
N PHE A 245 -7.26 -10.99 3.48
CA PHE A 245 -8.36 -10.06 3.25
C PHE A 245 -7.79 -8.72 2.81
N VAL A 246 -8.42 -8.09 1.81
CA VAL A 246 -8.12 -6.71 1.40
C VAL A 246 -9.42 -5.99 1.07
N THR A 247 -9.40 -4.67 1.20
CA THR A 247 -10.45 -3.80 0.69
C THR A 247 -10.05 -3.25 -0.67
N VAL A 248 -10.93 -3.36 -1.65
CA VAL A 248 -10.78 -2.75 -2.98
C VAL A 248 -11.47 -1.39 -2.94
N GLN A 249 -10.73 -0.28 -3.03
CA GLN A 249 -11.28 1.06 -2.82
C GLN A 249 -10.60 2.19 -3.62
N PRO A 250 -11.35 3.12 -4.21
CA PRO A 250 -12.63 2.90 -4.89
C PRO A 250 -12.36 2.29 -6.28
N PRO A 251 -13.03 1.21 -6.70
CA PRO A 251 -12.84 0.70 -8.06
C PRO A 251 -13.32 1.71 -9.11
N GLY A 252 -12.60 1.79 -10.23
CA GLY A 252 -12.92 2.66 -11.35
C GLY A 252 -12.71 4.16 -11.06
N GLU A 253 -11.76 4.52 -10.20
CA GLU A 253 -11.42 5.94 -9.98
C GLU A 253 -11.18 6.67 -11.31
N ASN A 254 -11.63 7.93 -11.38
CA ASN A 254 -11.65 8.79 -12.57
C ASN A 254 -12.73 8.46 -13.62
N GLY A 255 -13.55 7.43 -13.39
CA GLY A 255 -14.78 7.20 -14.15
C GLY A 255 -15.90 8.17 -13.79
N ALA A 256 -16.96 8.16 -14.61
CA ALA A 256 -18.18 8.93 -14.36
C ALA A 256 -19.35 7.99 -14.05
N TRP A 257 -20.42 8.51 -13.43
CA TRP A 257 -21.61 7.69 -13.16
C TRP A 257 -22.25 7.12 -14.42
N ALA A 258 -22.26 7.90 -15.51
CA ALA A 258 -22.80 7.47 -16.80
C ALA A 258 -21.83 6.55 -17.56
N GLU A 259 -20.54 6.61 -17.24
CA GLU A 259 -19.45 5.91 -17.95
C GLU A 259 -18.45 5.41 -16.90
N PRO A 260 -18.82 4.37 -16.12
CA PRO A 260 -17.93 3.82 -15.11
C PRO A 260 -16.77 3.08 -15.77
N LEU A 261 -15.57 3.21 -15.19
CA LEU A 261 -14.38 2.49 -15.65
C LEU A 261 -14.30 1.06 -15.10
N SER A 262 -15.08 0.75 -14.07
CA SER A 262 -15.11 -0.56 -13.43
C SER A 262 -16.55 -0.97 -13.12
N TYR A 263 -16.84 -2.26 -13.29
CA TYR A 263 -18.08 -2.89 -12.85
C TYR A 263 -17.86 -3.87 -11.68
N PHE A 264 -16.67 -3.86 -11.08
CA PHE A 264 -16.38 -4.68 -9.91
C PHE A 264 -17.31 -4.35 -8.73
N PRO A 265 -17.77 -5.36 -7.95
CA PRO A 265 -17.46 -6.79 -8.06
C PRO A 265 -18.51 -7.60 -8.82
N ASP A 266 -19.60 -6.95 -9.23
CA ASP A 266 -20.80 -7.62 -9.71
C ASP A 266 -20.72 -7.89 -11.23
N TYR A 267 -19.94 -7.11 -11.95
CA TYR A 267 -19.69 -7.21 -13.40
C TYR A 267 -20.96 -7.23 -14.24
N VAL A 268 -22.01 -6.53 -13.79
CA VAL A 268 -23.26 -6.38 -14.53
C VAL A 268 -23.14 -5.18 -15.46
N MET A 269 -23.11 -5.43 -16.77
CA MET A 269 -22.98 -4.36 -17.76
C MET A 269 -24.30 -3.59 -17.93
N PRO A 270 -24.26 -2.36 -18.46
CA PRO A 270 -25.48 -1.59 -18.71
C PRO A 270 -26.43 -2.34 -19.66
N GLY A 271 -27.67 -2.52 -19.22
CA GLY A 271 -28.69 -3.27 -19.97
C GLY A 271 -28.73 -4.77 -19.67
N GLU A 272 -27.78 -5.30 -18.89
CA GLU A 272 -27.81 -6.69 -18.44
C GLU A 272 -28.66 -6.86 -17.18
N ARG A 273 -29.21 -8.06 -17.02
CA ARG A 273 -29.98 -8.42 -15.83
C ARG A 273 -29.11 -9.21 -14.86
N GLY A 274 -28.63 -8.55 -13.82
CA GLY A 274 -27.92 -9.17 -12.71
C GLY A 274 -28.81 -10.01 -11.78
N ARG A 275 -28.19 -10.68 -10.80
CA ARG A 275 -28.90 -11.37 -9.71
C ARG A 275 -29.43 -10.34 -8.71
N ARG A 276 -30.32 -10.79 -7.83
CA ARG A 276 -30.87 -9.94 -6.77
C ARG A 276 -29.73 -9.47 -5.83
N GLY A 277 -29.52 -8.14 -5.78
CA GLY A 277 -28.47 -7.52 -4.97
C GLY A 277 -27.24 -7.08 -5.76
N ASP A 278 -27.15 -7.48 -7.03
CA ASP A 278 -26.10 -7.02 -7.93
C ASP A 278 -26.38 -5.58 -8.39
N PHE A 279 -25.31 -4.86 -8.65
CA PHE A 279 -25.32 -3.47 -9.07
C PHE A 279 -24.51 -3.29 -10.35
N SER A 280 -25.04 -2.53 -11.31
CA SER A 280 -24.36 -2.20 -12.56
C SER A 280 -23.51 -0.95 -12.36
N GLY A 281 -22.37 -1.13 -11.69
CA GLY A 281 -21.40 -0.06 -11.45
C GLY A 281 -20.38 -0.41 -10.36
N PRO A 282 -19.41 0.47 -10.09
CA PRO A 282 -18.32 0.19 -9.18
C PRO A 282 -18.78 0.18 -7.72
N ARG A 283 -18.38 -0.85 -6.97
CA ARG A 283 -18.63 -0.94 -5.52
C ARG A 283 -17.38 -1.34 -4.76
N PRO A 284 -16.91 -0.50 -3.82
CA PRO A 284 -15.87 -0.92 -2.90
C PRO A 284 -16.29 -2.17 -2.15
N THR A 285 -15.37 -3.12 -2.02
CA THR A 285 -15.68 -4.46 -1.51
C THR A 285 -14.52 -4.98 -0.70
N VAL A 286 -14.83 -5.62 0.43
CA VAL A 286 -13.87 -6.47 1.14
C VAL A 286 -13.87 -7.82 0.45
N ILE A 287 -12.70 -8.25 -0.02
CA ILE A 287 -12.52 -9.57 -0.62
C ILE A 287 -11.69 -10.45 0.31
N GLN A 288 -11.93 -11.75 0.26
CA GLN A 288 -11.08 -12.77 0.84
C GLN A 288 -10.39 -13.52 -0.30
N VAL A 289 -9.09 -13.78 -0.16
CA VAL A 289 -8.28 -14.62 -1.02
C VAL A 289 -7.82 -15.84 -0.23
N THR A 290 -8.09 -17.04 -0.75
CA THR A 290 -7.76 -18.31 -0.08
C THR A 290 -7.06 -19.27 -1.03
N GLY A 291 -6.06 -19.98 -0.51
CA GLY A 291 -5.41 -21.08 -1.22
C GLY A 291 -6.30 -22.33 -1.30
N HIS A 292 -6.18 -23.12 -2.37
CA HIS A 292 -6.85 -24.41 -2.56
C HIS A 292 -5.89 -25.50 -3.04
#